data_AF-A0A2W5SCN3-F1
#
_entry.id   AF-A0A2W5SCN3-F1
#
_cell.length_a   1.000
_cell.length_b   1.000
_cell.length_c   1.000
_cell.angle_alpha   90.00
_cell.angle_beta   90.00
_cell.angle_gamma   90.00
#
_symmetry.space_group_name_H-M   'P 1'
#
loop_
_entity.id
_entity.type
_entity.pdbx_description
1 polymer ?
#
loop_
_entity_poly.entity_id
_entity_poly.type
_entity_poly.pdbx_seq_one_letter_code
_entity_poly.pdbx_strand_id
1 'polypeptide(L)'
;MKSFDLPADEAAILNAVIADMSPVEAKPAPRASSRSAVEWGLPGICQRARVGTVFGDLPVEALRIRDELRTSNGTIARVQKIDTIHLDEEFLSLHPSALPVRIAANAFGAGKPAQEMLVSPQQEVSSEAHIAGRFVKAEQLQARVGALRASVHGATYYRFHCGEPVIIRVEGVWVRMSPW
;
A
#
# COMPACT_ATOMS: atom_id res chain seq x y z
N MET A 1 12.27 -21.38 34.90
CA MET A 1 12.69 -19.96 35.00
C MET A 1 14.15 -19.94 35.45
N LYS A 2 15.08 -19.57 34.57
CA LYS A 2 16.46 -19.28 34.96
C LYS A 2 16.59 -17.76 34.99
N SER A 3 16.81 -17.20 36.18
CA SER A 3 17.19 -15.80 36.34
C SER A 3 18.56 -15.61 35.69
N PHE A 4 18.64 -14.69 34.73
CA PHE A 4 19.91 -14.20 34.21
C PHE A 4 20.40 -13.13 35.19
N ASP A 5 21.36 -13.48 36.04
CA ASP A 5 22.12 -12.51 36.81
C ASP A 5 23.09 -11.81 35.85
N LEU A 6 22.81 -10.54 35.57
CA LEU A 6 23.75 -9.67 34.84
C LEU A 6 24.96 -9.42 35.76
N PRO A 7 26.20 -9.64 35.28
CA PRO A 7 27.40 -9.30 36.06
C PRO A 7 27.36 -7.80 36.42
N ALA A 8 27.83 -7.47 37.63
CA ALA A 8 27.69 -6.14 38.24
C ALA A 8 28.16 -4.96 37.35
N ASP A 9 29.08 -5.22 36.42
CA ASP A 9 29.58 -4.25 35.43
C ASP A 9 28.53 -3.86 34.38
N GLU A 10 27.70 -4.81 33.91
CA GLU A 10 26.66 -4.51 32.91
C GLU A 10 25.50 -3.72 33.51
N ALA A 11 25.15 -3.99 34.77
CA ALA A 11 24.17 -3.21 35.51
C ALA A 11 24.64 -1.77 35.75
N ALA A 12 25.94 -1.57 36.00
CA ALA A 12 26.53 -0.25 36.16
C ALA A 12 26.51 0.54 34.84
N ILE A 13 26.85 -0.10 33.72
CA ILE A 13 26.78 0.50 32.39
C ILE A 13 25.34 0.87 32.04
N LEU A 14 24.37 -0.02 32.29
CA LEU A 14 22.96 0.25 32.04
C LEU A 14 22.45 1.44 32.85
N ASN A 15 22.82 1.53 34.14
CA ASN A 15 22.44 2.64 35.00
C ASN A 15 23.09 3.97 34.58
N ALA A 16 24.35 3.94 34.10
CA ALA A 16 25.02 5.12 33.58
C ALA A 16 24.35 5.64 32.31
N VAL A 17 23.93 4.75 31.41
CA VAL A 17 23.19 5.12 30.19
C VAL A 17 21.81 5.70 30.53
N ILE A 18 21.11 5.15 31.52
CA ILE A 18 19.81 5.68 31.96
C ILE A 18 19.97 7.06 32.61
N ALA A 19 21.05 7.30 33.36
CA ALA A 19 21.30 8.57 34.03
C ALA A 19 21.65 9.72 33.08
N ASP A 20 22.22 9.42 31.91
CA ASP A 20 22.58 10.41 30.88
C ASP A 20 21.41 10.76 29.95
N MET A 21 20.32 9.99 30.01
CA MET A 21 19.11 10.25 29.22
C MET A 21 18.25 11.32 29.90
N SER A 22 18.16 12.48 29.27
CA SER A 22 17.20 13.51 29.66
C SER A 22 15.76 12.98 29.50
N PRO A 23 14.83 13.26 30.44
CA PRO A 23 13.44 12.88 30.29
C PRO A 23 12.89 13.48 28.99
N VAL A 24 12.51 12.63 28.05
CA VAL A 24 11.71 13.06 26.91
C VAL A 24 10.34 13.41 27.48
N GLU A 25 10.05 14.71 27.58
CA GLU A 25 8.73 15.19 27.97
C GLU A 25 7.72 14.61 26.99
N ALA A 26 6.90 13.68 27.47
CA ALA A 26 5.89 13.04 26.65
C ALA A 26 4.93 14.11 26.15
N LYS A 27 5.02 14.44 24.86
CA LYS A 27 4.08 15.34 24.20
C LYS A 27 2.66 14.86 24.55
N PRO A 28 1.80 15.71 25.13
CA PRO A 28 0.47 15.28 25.54
C PRO A 28 -0.24 14.69 24.33
N ALA A 29 -0.74 13.45 24.50
CA ALA A 29 -1.50 12.75 23.49
C ALA A 29 -2.59 13.70 22.96
N PRO A 30 -2.69 13.93 21.65
CA PRO A 30 -3.69 14.83 21.11
C PRO A 30 -5.05 14.37 21.63
N ARG A 31 -5.75 15.30 22.29
CA ARG A 31 -7.09 15.09 22.84
C ARG A 31 -7.94 14.47 21.74
N ALA A 32 -8.48 13.27 21.98
CA ALA A 32 -9.29 12.53 21.01
C ALA A 32 -10.48 13.39 20.60
N SER A 33 -10.33 14.16 19.52
CA SER A 33 -11.46 14.68 18.79
C SER A 33 -12.26 13.46 18.38
N SER A 34 -13.58 13.48 18.56
CA SER A 34 -14.48 12.49 17.96
C SER A 34 -14.31 12.56 16.43
N ARG A 35 -13.28 11.90 15.91
CA ARG A 35 -13.02 11.79 14.48
C ARG A 35 -14.05 10.78 14.01
N SER A 36 -15.14 11.27 13.44
CA SER A 36 -15.98 10.44 12.57
C SER A 36 -15.05 9.70 11.62
N ALA A 37 -15.28 8.40 11.44
CA ALA A 37 -14.50 7.62 10.49
C ALA A 37 -14.51 8.33 9.13
N VAL A 38 -13.33 8.74 8.65
CA VAL A 38 -13.12 9.22 7.29
C VAL A 38 -13.57 8.15 6.30
N GLU A 39 -14.39 8.56 5.33
CA GLU A 39 -14.67 7.78 4.12
C GLU A 39 -13.42 7.80 3.23
N TRP A 40 -12.76 6.65 3.09
CA TRP A 40 -11.50 6.55 2.35
C TRP A 40 -11.73 6.60 0.83
N GLY A 41 -11.36 7.72 0.21
CA GLY A 41 -11.59 7.99 -1.21
C GLY A 41 -10.38 7.80 -2.15
N LEU A 42 -9.20 7.48 -1.62
CA LEU A 42 -7.96 7.55 -2.40
C LEU A 42 -7.57 6.20 -3.00
N PRO A 43 -7.28 6.09 -4.31
CA PRO A 43 -6.71 4.88 -4.91
C PRO A 43 -5.23 4.73 -4.50
N GLY A 44 -4.63 3.57 -4.79
CA GLY A 44 -3.24 3.31 -4.46
C GLY A 44 -2.89 1.82 -4.49
N ILE A 45 -1.59 1.54 -4.65
CA ILE A 45 -1.02 0.21 -4.69
C ILE A 45 -0.09 0.06 -3.49
N CYS A 46 -0.14 -1.06 -2.78
CA CYS A 46 0.81 -1.31 -1.69
C CYS A 46 2.16 -1.83 -2.20
N GLN A 47 3.18 -1.68 -1.37
CA GLN A 47 4.52 -2.23 -1.58
C GLN A 47 4.51 -3.69 -2.05
N ARG A 48 5.61 -4.09 -2.71
CA ARG A 48 5.89 -5.41 -3.31
C ARG A 48 5.12 -5.71 -4.59
N ALA A 49 3.94 -5.13 -4.80
CA ALA A 49 3.21 -5.29 -6.04
C ALA A 49 4.01 -4.70 -7.21
N ARG A 50 4.21 -5.49 -8.28
CA ARG A 50 5.09 -5.14 -9.38
C ARG A 50 4.33 -4.52 -10.55
N VAL A 51 4.76 -3.35 -10.97
CA VAL A 51 4.24 -2.56 -12.08
C VAL A 51 4.99 -2.90 -13.37
N GLY A 52 4.26 -3.12 -14.46
CA GLY A 52 4.84 -3.40 -15.78
C GLY A 52 5.49 -2.17 -16.41
N THR A 53 6.83 -2.15 -16.43
CA THR A 53 7.63 -1.12 -17.10
C THR A 53 8.13 -1.60 -18.46
N VAL A 54 8.75 -0.70 -19.24
CA VAL A 54 9.43 -1.09 -20.48
C VAL A 54 10.59 -2.06 -20.25
N PHE A 55 11.23 -2.00 -19.07
CA PHE A 55 12.37 -2.84 -18.65
C PHE A 55 11.97 -4.11 -17.89
N GLY A 56 10.66 -4.37 -17.73
CA GLY A 56 10.13 -5.50 -16.97
C GLY A 56 9.32 -5.04 -15.77
N ASP A 57 8.91 -5.99 -14.93
CA ASP A 57 8.05 -5.67 -13.79
C ASP A 57 8.89 -5.14 -12.62
N LEU A 58 8.58 -3.94 -12.12
CA LEU A 58 9.30 -3.25 -11.04
C LEU A 58 8.39 -3.12 -9.80
N PRO A 59 8.86 -3.42 -8.57
CA PRO A 59 8.08 -3.15 -7.36
C PRO A 59 7.66 -1.67 -7.30
N VAL A 60 6.41 -1.39 -6.91
CA VAL A 60 5.86 -0.03 -6.94
C VAL A 60 6.67 0.96 -6.09
N GLU A 61 7.25 0.52 -4.98
CA GLU A 61 8.13 1.31 -4.10
C GLU A 61 9.45 1.74 -4.77
N ALA A 62 9.86 1.03 -5.83
CA ALA A 62 11.05 1.34 -6.59
C ALA A 62 10.77 2.25 -7.79
N LEU A 63 9.50 2.52 -8.11
CA LEU A 63 9.10 3.38 -9.22
C LEU A 63 9.56 4.83 -8.98
N ARG A 64 10.01 5.49 -10.04
CA ARG A 64 10.50 6.88 -10.02
C ARG A 64 9.79 7.72 -11.06
N ILE A 65 9.80 9.03 -10.84
CA ILE A 65 9.32 10.00 -11.84
C ILE A 65 10.15 9.82 -13.11
N ARG A 66 9.48 9.87 -14.27
CA ARG A 66 9.96 9.59 -15.63
C ARG A 66 10.15 8.11 -16.00
N ASP A 67 9.91 7.17 -15.08
CA ASP A 67 9.89 5.75 -15.45
C ASP A 67 8.83 5.50 -16.54
N GLU A 68 9.17 4.63 -17.48
CA GLU A 68 8.36 4.31 -18.65
C GLU A 68 7.55 3.04 -18.42
N LEU A 69 6.22 3.19 -18.45
CA LEU A 69 5.25 2.14 -18.20
C LEU A 69 4.65 1.62 -19.51
N ARG A 70 4.46 0.30 -19.59
CA ARG A 70 3.72 -0.31 -20.69
C ARG A 70 2.22 -0.18 -20.41
N THR A 71 1.50 0.45 -21.32
CA THR A 71 0.04 0.58 -21.23
C THR A 71 -0.66 -0.59 -21.92
N SER A 72 -1.96 -0.77 -21.67
CA SER A 72 -2.74 -1.87 -22.23
C SER A 72 -2.95 -1.81 -23.74
N ASN A 73 -2.85 -0.63 -24.34
CA ASN A 73 -2.90 -0.44 -25.79
C ASN A 73 -1.52 -0.52 -26.47
N GLY A 74 -0.47 -0.88 -25.72
CA GLY A 74 0.89 -1.05 -26.24
C GLY A 74 1.71 0.22 -26.35
N THR A 75 1.18 1.39 -25.93
CA THR A 75 1.96 2.62 -25.86
C THR A 75 2.83 2.68 -24.59
N ILE A 76 3.69 3.69 -24.53
CA ILE A 76 4.52 3.99 -23.36
C ILE A 76 3.97 5.24 -22.69
N ALA A 77 3.74 5.17 -21.39
CA ALA A 77 3.38 6.30 -20.56
C ALA A 77 4.48 6.58 -19.53
N ARG A 78 4.81 7.84 -19.31
CA ARG A 78 5.84 8.23 -18.33
C ARG A 78 5.20 8.64 -17.02
N VAL A 79 5.71 8.12 -15.91
CA VAL A 79 5.32 8.57 -14.58
C VAL A 79 5.64 10.06 -14.44
N GLN A 80 4.63 10.88 -14.13
CA GLN A 80 4.80 12.33 -13.96
C GLN A 80 4.85 12.74 -12.50
N LYS A 81 4.15 12.01 -11.63
CA LYS A 81 4.07 12.29 -10.20
C LYS A 81 3.95 11.01 -9.43
N ILE A 82 4.53 11.01 -8.24
CA ILE A 82 4.40 9.95 -7.24
C ILE A 82 3.99 10.61 -5.92
N ASP A 83 3.05 9.99 -5.23
CA ASP A 83 2.62 10.32 -3.88
C ASP A 83 2.64 9.04 -3.04
N THR A 84 2.98 9.17 -1.77
CA THR A 84 3.10 8.04 -0.84
C THR A 84 2.36 8.37 0.44
N ILE A 85 1.42 7.50 0.80
CA ILE A 85 0.58 7.68 1.97
C ILE A 85 0.87 6.55 2.95
N HIS A 86 1.31 6.92 4.16
CA HIS A 86 1.57 5.98 5.24
C HIS A 86 0.41 6.01 6.24
N LEU A 87 -0.17 4.85 6.49
CA LEU A 87 -1.24 4.65 7.46
C LEU A 87 -0.70 3.70 8.54
N ASP A 88 -0.74 4.16 9.78
CA ASP A 88 -0.38 3.35 10.95
C ASP A 88 -1.58 2.53 11.47
N GLU A 89 -1.30 1.67 12.45
CA GLU A 89 -2.29 0.80 13.07
C GLU A 89 -3.45 1.57 13.71
N GLU A 90 -3.15 2.69 14.38
CA GLU A 90 -4.15 3.52 15.03
C GLU A 90 -5.12 4.12 14.01
N PHE A 91 -4.58 4.69 12.92
CA PHE A 91 -5.39 5.23 11.84
C PHE A 91 -6.28 4.16 11.21
N LEU A 92 -5.72 2.98 10.88
CA LEU A 92 -6.47 1.90 10.24
C LEU A 92 -7.53 1.30 11.16
N SER A 93 -7.30 1.27 12.47
CA SER A 93 -8.27 0.82 13.47
C SER A 93 -9.46 1.78 13.57
N LEU A 94 -9.20 3.08 13.49
CA LEU A 94 -10.24 4.13 13.48
C LEU A 94 -10.94 4.27 12.12
N HIS A 95 -10.28 3.87 11.03
CA HIS A 95 -10.76 4.01 9.66
C HIS A 95 -10.73 2.69 8.87
N PRO A 96 -11.60 1.70 9.20
CA PRO A 96 -11.61 0.41 8.50
C PRO A 96 -11.89 0.51 7.00
N SER A 97 -12.53 1.60 6.54
CA SER A 97 -12.74 1.91 5.12
C SER A 97 -11.42 2.07 4.35
N ALA A 98 -10.32 2.42 5.04
CA ALA A 98 -8.98 2.58 4.47
C ALA A 98 -8.15 1.28 4.46
N LEU A 99 -8.63 0.19 5.06
CA LEU A 99 -7.90 -1.09 5.11
C LEU A 99 -7.67 -1.63 3.68
N PRO A 100 -6.44 -2.06 3.36
CA PRO A 100 -6.12 -2.62 2.05
C PRO A 100 -7.03 -3.79 1.70
N VAL A 101 -7.36 -3.90 0.42
CA VAL A 101 -8.01 -5.08 -0.12
C VAL A 101 -6.93 -6.04 -0.60
N ARG A 102 -7.00 -7.27 -0.09
CA ARG A 102 -6.14 -8.36 -0.52
C ARG A 102 -6.74 -9.06 -1.72
N ILE A 103 -5.97 -9.11 -2.80
CA ILE A 103 -6.28 -9.85 -4.02
C ILE A 103 -5.31 -11.02 -4.09
N ALA A 104 -5.82 -12.23 -3.82
CA ALA A 104 -5.03 -13.45 -3.85
C ALA A 104 -4.49 -13.73 -5.26
N ALA A 105 -3.36 -14.44 -5.35
CA ALA A 105 -2.87 -14.93 -6.63
C ALA A 105 -3.95 -15.77 -7.34
N ASN A 106 -4.02 -15.66 -8.67
CA ASN A 106 -5.01 -16.31 -9.52
C ASN A 106 -6.49 -15.86 -9.33
N ALA A 107 -6.78 -14.81 -8.55
CA ALA A 107 -8.16 -14.36 -8.30
C ALA A 107 -8.92 -13.88 -9.56
N PHE A 108 -8.22 -13.50 -10.63
CA PHE A 108 -8.78 -13.13 -11.94
C PHE A 108 -8.57 -14.23 -13.00
N GLY A 109 -8.29 -15.47 -12.58
CA GLY A 109 -7.96 -16.60 -13.43
C GLY A 109 -6.48 -16.98 -13.37
N ALA A 110 -6.10 -18.05 -14.09
CA ALA A 110 -4.76 -18.61 -14.02
C ALA A 110 -3.67 -17.55 -14.32
N GLY A 111 -2.75 -17.40 -13.36
CA GLY A 111 -1.62 -16.48 -13.42
C GLY A 111 -1.95 -15.00 -13.17
N LYS A 112 -3.18 -14.66 -12.73
CA LYS A 112 -3.60 -13.26 -12.54
C LYS A 112 -4.41 -13.08 -11.25
N PRO A 113 -3.92 -12.29 -10.27
CA PRO A 113 -2.56 -11.80 -10.15
C PRO A 113 -1.52 -12.93 -10.16
N ALA A 114 -0.30 -12.63 -10.61
CA ALA A 114 0.83 -13.57 -10.58
C ALA A 114 1.28 -13.85 -9.14
N GLN A 115 1.25 -12.84 -8.28
CA GLN A 115 1.41 -12.95 -6.83
C GLN A 115 0.29 -12.21 -6.10
N GLU A 116 0.06 -12.55 -4.83
CA GLU A 116 -0.85 -11.78 -3.99
C GLU A 116 -0.45 -10.30 -3.98
N MET A 117 -1.44 -9.42 -4.13
CA MET A 117 -1.25 -7.97 -4.06
C MET A 117 -2.26 -7.32 -3.11
N LEU A 118 -1.79 -6.26 -2.44
CA LEU A 118 -2.61 -5.39 -1.63
C LEU A 118 -2.82 -4.06 -2.37
N VAL A 119 -4.06 -3.59 -2.42
CA VAL A 119 -4.41 -2.31 -3.04
C VAL A 119 -5.37 -1.53 -2.16
N SER A 120 -5.42 -0.22 -2.37
CA SER A 120 -6.42 0.61 -1.72
C SER A 120 -7.84 0.16 -2.13
N PRO A 121 -8.84 0.23 -1.22
CA PRO A 121 -10.26 0.01 -1.52
C PRO A 121 -10.76 0.64 -2.82
N GLN A 122 -10.29 1.86 -3.11
CA GLN A 122 -10.74 2.68 -4.23
C GLN A 122 -9.96 2.43 -5.51
N GLN A 123 -8.96 1.53 -5.49
CA GLN A 123 -8.18 1.21 -6.69
C GLN A 123 -9.06 0.45 -7.68
N GLU A 124 -9.11 0.95 -8.92
CA GLU A 124 -9.84 0.30 -10.01
C GLU A 124 -8.98 -0.76 -10.70
N VAL A 125 -9.52 -1.98 -10.78
CA VAL A 125 -8.86 -3.14 -11.42
C VAL A 125 -9.80 -3.86 -12.38
N SER A 126 -9.24 -4.61 -13.33
CA SER A 126 -9.98 -5.44 -14.27
C SER A 126 -9.16 -6.67 -14.71
N SER A 127 -9.87 -7.74 -15.08
CA SER A 127 -9.30 -8.87 -15.84
C SER A 127 -9.06 -8.52 -17.31
N GLU A 128 -9.68 -7.45 -17.82
CA GLU A 128 -9.65 -7.03 -19.22
C GLU A 128 -8.76 -5.81 -19.45
N ALA A 129 -8.01 -5.83 -20.54
CA ALA A 129 -7.06 -4.78 -20.91
C ALA A 129 -7.72 -3.57 -21.57
N HIS A 130 -8.91 -3.78 -22.15
CA HIS A 130 -9.59 -2.81 -22.98
C HIS A 130 -10.06 -1.61 -22.17
N ILE A 131 -10.01 -0.42 -22.78
CA ILE A 131 -10.50 0.82 -22.16
C ILE A 131 -12.01 0.78 -21.87
N ALA A 132 -12.76 0.10 -22.75
CA ALA A 132 -14.18 -0.21 -22.57
C ALA A 132 -14.44 -1.38 -21.62
N GLY A 133 -13.37 -2.05 -21.17
CA GLY A 133 -13.44 -3.14 -20.20
C GLY A 133 -14.03 -2.63 -18.89
N ARG A 134 -14.72 -3.52 -18.18
CA ARG A 134 -15.33 -3.18 -16.90
C ARG A 134 -14.25 -3.16 -15.82
N PHE A 135 -13.95 -1.97 -15.32
CA PHE A 135 -13.15 -1.80 -14.11
C PHE A 135 -14.07 -1.73 -12.91
N VAL A 136 -13.62 -2.31 -11.80
CA VAL A 136 -14.33 -2.28 -10.53
C VAL A 136 -13.37 -1.82 -9.44
N LYS A 137 -13.89 -1.11 -8.45
CA LYS A 137 -13.12 -0.77 -7.26
C LYS A 137 -12.78 -2.04 -6.49
N ALA A 138 -11.58 -2.11 -5.92
CA ALA A 138 -11.12 -3.29 -5.21
C ALA A 138 -12.06 -3.69 -4.06
N GLU A 139 -12.67 -2.73 -3.36
CA GLU A 139 -13.65 -3.02 -2.31
C GLU A 139 -14.90 -3.79 -2.80
N GLN A 140 -15.24 -3.67 -4.08
CA GLN A 140 -16.37 -4.36 -4.69
C GLN A 140 -16.02 -5.79 -5.13
N LEU A 141 -14.73 -6.18 -5.09
CA LEU A 141 -14.28 -7.53 -5.42
C LEU A 141 -14.63 -8.55 -4.34
N GLN A 142 -14.85 -8.11 -3.10
CA GLN A 142 -15.15 -9.00 -1.97
C GLN A 142 -16.38 -9.87 -2.24
N ALA A 143 -17.37 -9.31 -2.95
CA ALA A 143 -18.59 -10.01 -3.34
C ALA A 143 -18.41 -10.98 -4.53
N ARG A 144 -17.26 -10.99 -5.23
CA ARG A 144 -17.09 -11.68 -6.52
C ARG A 144 -15.95 -12.70 -6.58
N VAL A 145 -14.84 -12.47 -5.87
CA VAL A 145 -13.60 -13.26 -6.05
C VAL A 145 -12.85 -13.55 -4.75
N GLY A 146 -13.51 -13.45 -3.58
CA GLY A 146 -12.90 -13.79 -2.29
C GLY A 146 -11.83 -12.81 -1.82
N ALA A 147 -11.84 -11.58 -2.34
CA ALA A 147 -11.03 -10.51 -1.80
C ALA A 147 -11.46 -10.20 -0.36
N LEU A 148 -10.50 -10.01 0.55
CA LEU A 148 -10.77 -9.72 1.97
C LEU A 148 -10.09 -8.41 2.34
N ARG A 149 -10.65 -7.69 3.32
CA ARG A 149 -9.88 -6.64 4.01
C ARG A 149 -8.66 -7.31 4.64
N ALA A 150 -7.48 -6.76 4.38
CA ALA A 150 -6.25 -7.28 4.95
C ALA A 150 -6.18 -6.93 6.44
N SER A 151 -5.79 -7.90 7.26
CA SER A 151 -5.41 -7.65 8.65
C SER A 151 -3.94 -7.26 8.65
N VAL A 152 -3.66 -5.97 8.85
CA VAL A 152 -2.31 -5.39 8.81
C VAL A 152 -2.14 -4.37 9.94
N HIS A 153 -0.93 -4.26 10.49
CA HIS A 153 -0.57 -3.24 11.49
C HIS A 153 -0.24 -1.88 10.87
N GLY A 154 -0.35 -1.75 9.54
CA GLY A 154 -0.04 -0.54 8.81
C GLY A 154 -0.09 -0.78 7.31
N ALA A 155 -0.23 0.28 6.54
CA ALA A 155 -0.25 0.22 5.09
C ALA A 155 0.46 1.43 4.49
N THR A 156 1.26 1.19 3.45
CA THR A 156 1.78 2.25 2.59
C THR A 156 1.08 2.15 1.24
N TYR A 157 0.41 3.22 0.81
CA TYR A 157 -0.16 3.34 -0.52
C TYR A 157 0.72 4.22 -1.40
N TYR A 158 1.24 3.62 -2.47
CA TYR A 158 1.90 4.32 -3.56
C TYR A 158 0.88 4.71 -4.60
N ARG A 159 0.87 5.99 -4.94
CA ARG A 159 0.02 6.59 -5.96
C ARG A 159 0.93 7.20 -7.00
N PHE A 160 0.64 6.97 -8.28
CA PHE A 160 1.32 7.68 -9.37
C PHE A 160 0.36 7.92 -10.53
N HIS A 161 0.65 8.92 -11.36
CA HIS A 161 -0.08 9.15 -12.62
C HIS A 161 0.87 9.55 -13.74
N CYS A 162 0.41 9.38 -14.98
CA CYS A 162 1.19 9.65 -16.20
C CYS A 162 0.74 10.93 -16.93
N GLY A 163 0.05 11.82 -16.22
CA GLY A 163 -0.54 13.06 -16.76
C GLY A 163 -1.91 12.88 -17.44
N GLU A 164 -2.20 11.68 -17.92
CA GLU A 164 -3.48 11.28 -18.49
C GLU A 164 -3.94 9.93 -17.90
N PRO A 165 -5.23 9.57 -18.03
CA PRO A 165 -5.71 8.26 -17.63
C PRO A 165 -5.03 7.16 -18.44
N VAL A 166 -4.39 6.21 -17.76
CA VAL A 166 -3.71 5.06 -18.38
C VAL A 166 -4.15 3.77 -17.71
N ILE A 167 -4.14 2.69 -18.48
CA ILE A 167 -4.32 1.33 -17.96
C ILE A 167 -2.98 0.63 -18.06
N ILE A 168 -2.49 0.17 -16.93
CA ILE A 168 -1.17 -0.47 -16.80
C ILE A 168 -1.34 -1.86 -16.19
N ARG A 169 -0.27 -2.66 -16.27
CA ARG A 169 -0.23 -3.98 -15.65
C ARG A 169 0.39 -3.90 -14.26
N VAL A 170 -0.25 -4.52 -13.28
CA VAL A 170 0.28 -4.74 -11.92
C VAL A 170 0.05 -6.20 -11.55
N GLU A 171 1.12 -6.95 -11.27
CA GLU A 171 1.04 -8.40 -11.04
C GLU A 171 0.26 -9.16 -12.13
N GLY A 172 0.30 -8.71 -13.38
CA GLY A 172 -0.47 -9.31 -14.47
C GLY A 172 -1.94 -8.90 -14.58
N VAL A 173 -2.45 -8.10 -13.63
CA VAL A 173 -3.83 -7.54 -13.63
C VAL A 173 -3.82 -6.13 -14.22
N TRP A 174 -4.92 -5.74 -14.88
CA TRP A 174 -5.07 -4.40 -15.42
C TRP A 174 -5.56 -3.44 -14.35
N VAL A 175 -4.85 -2.33 -14.19
CA VAL A 175 -5.13 -1.33 -13.16
C VAL A 175 -5.21 0.04 -13.82
N ARG A 176 -6.28 0.79 -13.52
CA ARG A 176 -6.46 2.14 -14.04
C ARG A 176 -5.78 3.16 -13.14
N MET A 177 -4.91 3.97 -13.73
CA MET A 177 -4.28 5.13 -13.10
C MET A 177 -4.89 6.38 -13.70
N SER A 178 -5.40 7.27 -12.84
CA SER A 178 -5.97 8.56 -13.25
C SER A 178 -5.18 9.71 -12.63
N PRO A 179 -5.03 10.86 -13.32
CA PRO A 179 -4.43 12.05 -12.73
C PRO A 179 -5.31 12.62 -11.60
N TRP A 180 -4.69 13.36 -10.69
CA TRP A 180 -5.33 14.06 -9.56
C TRP A 180 -4.72 15.44 -9.34
#